data_AF-A0A8S3HXA2-F1
#
_entry.id   AF-A0A8S3HXA2-F1
#
_cell.length_a   1.000
_cell.length_b   1.000
_cell.length_c   1.000
_cell.angle_alpha   90.00
_cell.angle_beta   90.00
_cell.angle_gamma   90.00
#
_symmetry.space_group_name_H-M   'P 1'
#
loop_
_entity.id
_entity.type
_entity.pdbx_description
1 polymer ?
#
loop_
_entity_poly.entity_id
_entity_poly.type
_entity_poly.pdbx_seq_one_letter_code
_entity_poly.pdbx_strand_id
1 'polypeptide(L)' 'MVRLNVDQMSRYVSPVNPSAFPTLSITLLGIGLFLMAWFFVYEVTSTKYTRDWKKEILIAL' A
#
# COMPACT_ATOMS: atom_id res chain seq x y z
N MET A 1 -14.32 13.31 40.67
CA MET A 1 -13.99 12.15 39.82
C MET A 1 -15.18 11.90 38.90
N VAL A 2 -15.17 12.44 37.67
CA VAL A 2 -16.29 12.29 36.73
C VAL A 2 -16.22 10.87 36.14
N ARG A 3 -17.25 10.06 36.38
CA ARG A 3 -17.42 8.73 35.79
C ARG A 3 -18.09 8.93 34.44
N LEU A 4 -17.37 8.68 33.34
CA LEU A 4 -17.99 8.67 32.01
C LEU A 4 -18.94 7.46 31.95
N ASN A 5 -20.24 7.72 31.83
CA ASN A 5 -21.24 6.67 31.60
C ASN A 5 -21.11 6.14 30.17
N VAL A 6 -21.12 4.82 30.02
CA VAL A 6 -20.99 4.13 28.73
C VAL A 6 -22.06 4.57 27.73
N ASP A 7 -23.23 4.99 28.23
CA ASP A 7 -24.36 5.48 27.43
C ASP A 7 -24.07 6.77 26.66
N GLN A 8 -23.03 7.52 27.03
CA GLN A 8 -22.62 8.76 26.35
C GLN A 8 -21.51 8.55 25.31
N MET A 9 -21.03 7.30 25.14
CA MET A 9 -19.99 7.01 24.16
C MET A 9 -20.61 6.81 22.77
N SER A 10 -20.11 7.56 21.78
CA SER A 10 -20.51 7.35 20.38
C SER A 10 -20.06 5.97 19.90
N ARG A 11 -20.94 5.25 19.20
CA ARG A 11 -20.61 3.94 18.65
C ARG A 11 -19.43 4.05 17.68
N TYR A 12 -18.37 3.26 17.92
CA TYR A 12 -17.26 3.16 16.98
C TYR A 12 -17.75 2.55 15.67
N VAL A 13 -17.60 3.30 14.59
CA VAL A 13 -17.79 2.81 13.23
C VAL A 13 -16.41 2.77 12.59
N SER A 14 -16.08 1.67 11.93
CA SER A 14 -14.83 1.55 11.17
C SER A 14 -14.73 2.71 10.18
N PRO A 15 -13.59 3.41 10.09
CA PRO A 15 -13.40 4.53 9.16
C PRO A 15 -13.50 4.11 7.69
N VAL A 16 -13.38 2.80 7.41
CA VAL A 16 -13.56 2.21 6.08
C VAL A 16 -14.70 1.19 6.14
N ASN A 17 -15.59 1.26 5.15
CA ASN A 17 -16.69 0.31 5.00
C ASN A 17 -16.13 -1.09 4.69
N PRO A 18 -16.55 -2.15 5.41
CA PRO A 18 -16.07 -3.52 5.17
C PRO A 18 -16.23 -4.02 3.73
N SER A 19 -17.23 -3.54 2.99
CA SER A 19 -17.42 -3.87 1.58
C SER A 19 -16.34 -3.31 0.66
N ALA A 20 -15.60 -2.29 1.09
CA ALA A 20 -14.49 -1.70 0.33
C ALA A 20 -13.17 -2.46 0.50
N PHE A 21 -13.03 -3.30 1.53
CA PHE A 21 -11.80 -4.08 1.77
C PHE A 21 -11.38 -4.97 0.60
N PRO A 22 -12.24 -5.80 -0.02
CA PRO A 22 -11.79 -6.66 -1.13
C PRO A 22 -11.28 -5.84 -2.32
N THR A 23 -11.95 -4.74 -2.66
CA THR A 23 -11.56 -3.86 -3.76
C THR A 23 -10.24 -3.15 -3.47
N LEU A 24 -10.06 -2.63 -2.26
CA LEU A 24 -8.81 -1.99 -1.84
C LEU A 24 -7.65 -2.98 -1.82
N SER A 25 -7.86 -4.20 -1.33
CA SER A 25 -6.84 -5.25 -1.30
C SER A 25 -6.38 -5.64 -2.71
N ILE A 26 -7.31 -5.88 -3.63
CA ILE A 26 -6.96 -6.27 -5.01
C ILE A 26 -6.25 -5.14 -5.75
N THR A 27 -6.68 -3.89 -5.54
CA THR A 27 -6.05 -2.73 -6.18
C THR A 27 -4.64 -2.48 -5.64
N LEU A 28 -4.45 -2.47 -4.32
CA LEU A 28 -3.12 -2.34 -3.71
C LEU A 28 -2.19 -3.49 -4.11
N LEU A 29 -2.67 -4.74 -4.02
CA LEU A 29 -1.86 -5.91 -4.38
C LEU A 29 -1.56 -5.94 -5.87
N GLY A 30 -2.52 -5.63 -6.73
CA GLY A 30 -2.33 -5.61 -8.18
C GLY A 30 -1.26 -4.60 -8.60
N ILE A 31 -1.33 -3.37 -8.08
CA ILE A 31 -0.33 -2.33 -8.38
C ILE A 31 1.02 -2.69 -7.75
N GLY A 32 1.04 -3.15 -6.50
CA GLY A 32 2.28 -3.52 -5.81
C GLY A 32 3.02 -4.67 -6.50
N LEU A 33 2.31 -5.73 -6.90
CA LEU A 33 2.90 -6.85 -7.62
C LEU A 33 3.38 -6.45 -9.01
N PHE A 34 2.67 -5.54 -9.70
CA PHE A 34 3.09 -5.04 -11.00
C PHE A 34 4.39 -4.24 -10.91
N LEU A 35 4.50 -3.32 -9.94
CA LEU A 35 5.72 -2.54 -9.70
C LEU A 35 6.89 -3.45 -9.29
N MET A 36 6.64 -4.45 -8.42
CA MET A 36 7.65 -5.42 -8.00
C MET A 36 8.14 -6.30 -9.17
N ALA A 37 7.24 -6.75 -10.05
CA ALA A 37 7.62 -7.48 -11.25
C ALA A 37 8.46 -6.61 -12.19
N TRP A 38 8.06 -5.35 -12.38
CA TRP A 38 8.79 -4.40 -13.21
C TRP A 38 10.19 -4.10 -12.66
N PHE A 39 10.34 -4.00 -11.34
CA PHE A 39 11.62 -3.84 -10.67
C PHE A 39 12.56 -5.02 -10.97
N PHE A 40 12.08 -6.27 -10.85
CA PHE A 40 12.90 -7.44 -11.18
C PHE A 40 13.32 -7.51 -12.63
N VAL A 41 12.41 -7.16 -13.57
CA VAL A 41 12.76 -7.09 -14.99
C VAL A 41 13.84 -6.03 -15.23
N TYR A 42 13.72 -4.85 -14.62
CA TYR A 42 14.74 -3.81 -14.73
C TYR A 42 16.09 -4.27 -14.16
N GLU A 43 16.10 -4.91 -12.99
CA GLU A 43 17.33 -5.39 -12.36
C GLU A 43 18.05 -6.49 -13.15
N VAL A 44 17.29 -7.44 -13.73
CA VAL A 44 17.84 -8.53 -14.54
C VAL A 44 18.31 -8.06 -15.92
N THR A 45 17.66 -7.04 -16.49
CA THR A 45 17.98 -6.54 -17.84
C THR A 45 19.03 -5.43 -17.84
N SER A 46 19.19 -4.71 -16.72
CA SER A 46 20.11 -3.57 -16.63
C SER A 46 21.56 -4.03 -16.43
N THR A 47 22.45 -3.55 -17.29
CA THR A 47 23.88 -3.83 -17.22
C THR A 47 24.62 -2.74 -16.44
N LYS A 48 25.87 -2.98 -16.03
CA LYS A 48 26.69 -2.08 -15.20
C LYS A 48 26.79 -0.63 -15.71
N TYR A 49 26.56 -0.39 -17.01
CA TYR A 49 26.69 0.92 -17.66
C TYR A 49 25.37 1.64 -17.92
N THR A 50 24.22 0.98 -17.73
CA THR A 50 22.88 1.57 -17.97
C THR A 50 22.02 1.64 -16.70
N ARG A 51 22.58 1.32 -15.53
CA ARG A 51 21.89 1.44 -14.24
C ARG A 51 21.76 2.92 -13.84
N ASP A 52 20.52 3.38 -13.74
CA ASP A 52 20.15 4.69 -13.21
C ASP A 52 19.58 4.53 -11.80
N TRP A 53 20.35 4.89 -10.77
CA TRP A 53 19.92 4.78 -9.36
C TRP A 53 18.61 5.53 -9.07
N LYS A 54 18.35 6.63 -9.78
CA LYS A 54 17.11 7.41 -9.64
C LYS A 54 15.88 6.64 -10.14
N LYS A 55 16.02 5.84 -11.21
CA LYS A 55 14.93 5.03 -11.75
C LYS A 55 14.65 3.83 -10.86
N GLU A 56 15.70 3.21 -10.32
CA GLU A 56 15.57 2.10 -9.37
C GLU A 56 14.79 2.52 -8.11
N ILE A 57 15.14 3.66 -7.50
CA ILE A 57 14.43 4.17 -6.31
C ILE A 57 12.98 4.55 -6.63
N LEU A 58 12.73 5.15 -7.80
CA LEU A 58 11.38 5.59 -8.17
C LEU A 58 10.44 4.43 -8.52
N ILE A 59 10.97 3.28 -8.94
CA ILE A 59 10.20 2.05 -9.19
C ILE A 59 10.00 1.25 -7.89
N ALA A 60 10.95 1.35 -6.95
CA ALA A 60 10.91 0.62 -5.68
C ALA A 60 10.11 1.32 -4.56
N LEU A 61 9.83 2.62 -4.68
CA LEU A 61 9.01 3.41 -3.76
C LEU A 61 7.51 3.27 -4.09
#